data_AF-A0A4Y7SRT4-F1
#
_entry.id   AF-A0A4Y7SRT4-F1
#
_cell.length_a   1.000
_cell.length_b   1.000
_cell.length_c   1.000
_cell.angle_alpha   90.00
_cell.angle_beta   90.00
_cell.angle_gamma   90.00
#
_symmetry.space_group_name_H-M   'P 1'
#
loop_
_entity.id
_entity.type
_entity.pdbx_description
1 polymer ?
#
loop_
_entity_poly.entity_id
_entity_poly.type
_entity_poly.pdbx_seq_one_letter_code
_entity_poly.pdbx_strand_id
1 'polypeptide(L)'
;MNHNKPEPTSQGEHACHSVVYCSVGCQNEDWRALHRLECAHMLKAYKDKKEKGLVHSYHGRAFQASSMRYYYEPTAVHHDRSEEEPPYAYGRDGGVQMLHILRPFSGHVMPLEVFIPTDFPFVPSYLVPRMKAFINCFNSANGTYRGPDPAQIRSQNSRLLFRSFPLGVEDINVLVLLKRVPYVAFEGEHMVKMKKACEFAFRGPQARSDYLVQGALSYTSPNRKWASFKPILPTFSELTGIGEGGSLGDI
;
A
#
# COMPACT_ATOMS: atom_id res chain seq x y z
N MET A 1 8.75 -39.37 -42.07
CA MET A 1 8.44 -39.16 -40.63
C MET A 1 9.49 -38.23 -40.05
N ASN A 2 9.11 -36.98 -39.79
CA ASN A 2 9.72 -36.12 -38.78
C ASN A 2 8.79 -34.91 -38.61
N HIS A 3 7.79 -35.09 -37.74
CA HIS A 3 6.98 -33.98 -37.26
C HIS A 3 7.78 -33.27 -36.18
N ASN A 4 8.62 -32.31 -36.60
CA ASN A 4 9.11 -31.29 -35.67
C ASN A 4 7.90 -30.49 -35.19
N LYS A 5 7.41 -30.86 -34.02
CA LYS A 5 6.46 -30.09 -33.24
C LYS A 5 7.13 -28.74 -32.98
N PRO A 6 6.51 -27.60 -33.32
CA PRO A 6 7.11 -26.31 -33.04
C PRO A 6 7.32 -26.21 -31.52
N GLU A 7 8.54 -25.86 -31.11
CA GLU A 7 8.82 -25.48 -29.73
C GLU A 7 7.84 -24.39 -29.31
N PRO A 8 7.26 -24.46 -28.10
CA PRO A 8 6.31 -23.46 -27.66
C PRO A 8 7.04 -22.13 -27.53
N THR A 9 6.81 -21.25 -28.50
CA THR A 9 7.16 -19.83 -28.43
C THR A 9 6.67 -19.27 -27.10
N SER A 10 7.51 -18.44 -26.47
CA SER A 10 7.37 -17.79 -25.16
C SER A 10 6.18 -16.81 -25.01
N GLN A 11 5.02 -17.16 -25.58
CA GLN A 11 3.77 -16.41 -25.60
C GLN A 11 2.61 -17.20 -24.95
N GLY A 12 2.92 -18.21 -24.13
CA GLY A 12 1.98 -18.61 -23.08
C GLY A 12 1.99 -17.58 -21.95
N GLU A 13 0.92 -17.48 -21.17
CA GLU A 13 0.97 -16.98 -19.77
C GLU A 13 0.63 -15.50 -19.47
N HIS A 14 -0.25 -14.83 -20.23
CA HIS A 14 -0.71 -13.46 -19.89
C HIS A 14 -2.21 -13.14 -20.08
N ALA A 15 -3.09 -14.14 -20.07
CA ALA A 15 -4.49 -13.87 -20.40
C ALA A 15 -5.24 -13.03 -19.32
N CYS A 16 -4.78 -13.02 -18.07
CA CYS A 16 -5.56 -12.47 -16.95
C CYS A 16 -5.55 -10.95 -16.77
N HIS A 17 -4.60 -10.24 -17.40
CA HIS A 17 -4.39 -8.78 -17.26
C HIS A 17 -4.28 -8.24 -15.82
N SER A 18 -4.07 -9.10 -14.81
CA SER A 18 -4.24 -8.76 -13.40
C SER A 18 -2.94 -8.53 -12.63
N VAL A 19 -1.81 -9.07 -13.10
CA VAL A 19 -0.49 -8.97 -12.44
C VAL A 19 0.53 -8.38 -13.42
N VAL A 20 1.47 -7.58 -12.90
CA VAL A 20 2.55 -6.96 -13.69
C VAL A 20 3.90 -7.24 -13.03
N TYR A 21 4.90 -7.49 -13.86
CA TYR A 21 6.25 -7.82 -13.44
C TYR A 21 7.23 -6.77 -13.96
N CYS A 22 8.30 -6.53 -13.21
CA CYS A 22 9.40 -5.67 -13.66
C CYS A 22 10.29 -6.36 -14.70
N SER A 23 10.24 -7.69 -14.81
CA SER A 23 11.01 -8.48 -15.77
C SER A 23 10.35 -9.83 -16.04
N VAL A 24 10.73 -10.46 -17.16
CA VAL A 24 10.35 -11.84 -17.51
C VAL A 24 10.87 -12.85 -16.48
N GLY A 25 12.01 -12.56 -15.83
CA GLY A 25 12.53 -13.39 -14.74
C GLY A 25 11.56 -13.46 -13.56
N CYS A 26 11.14 -12.30 -13.05
CA CYS A 26 10.17 -12.21 -11.96
C CYS A 26 8.81 -12.81 -12.32
N GLN A 27 8.41 -12.71 -13.59
CA GLN A 27 7.22 -13.40 -14.08
C GLN A 27 7.34 -14.91 -13.96
N ASN A 28 8.44 -15.49 -14.47
CA ASN A 28 8.63 -16.94 -14.47
C ASN A 28 8.72 -17.48 -13.03
N GLU A 29 9.32 -16.72 -12.12
CA GLU A 29 9.34 -17.02 -10.69
C GLU A 29 7.93 -17.03 -10.09
N ASP A 30 7.14 -15.97 -10.29
CA ASP A 30 5.76 -15.91 -9.78
C ASP A 30 4.85 -16.94 -10.46
N TRP A 31 5.09 -17.27 -11.73
CA TRP A 31 4.35 -18.30 -12.45
C TRP A 31 4.51 -19.68 -11.81
N ARG A 32 5.76 -20.06 -11.51
CA ARG A 32 6.06 -21.32 -10.83
C ARG A 32 5.53 -21.34 -9.39
N ALA A 33 5.59 -20.20 -8.71
CA ALA A 33 5.21 -20.10 -7.30
C ALA A 33 3.69 -20.07 -7.09
N LEU A 34 2.97 -19.20 -7.81
CA LEU A 34 1.57 -18.85 -7.52
C LEU A 34 0.74 -18.65 -8.78
N HIS A 35 1.19 -17.80 -9.72
CA HIS A 35 0.33 -17.26 -10.78
C HIS A 35 -0.31 -18.33 -11.66
N ARG A 36 0.38 -19.45 -11.94
CA ARG A 36 -0.18 -20.55 -12.75
C ARG A 36 -1.51 -21.06 -12.20
N LEU A 37 -1.67 -21.11 -10.88
CA LEU A 37 -2.87 -21.59 -10.21
C LEU A 37 -3.98 -20.53 -10.17
N GLU A 38 -3.63 -19.26 -10.33
CA GLU A 38 -4.53 -18.13 -10.15
C GLU A 38 -5.01 -17.53 -11.48
N CYS A 39 -4.22 -17.68 -12.55
CA CYS A 39 -4.42 -17.00 -13.83
C CYS A 39 -5.80 -17.23 -14.43
N ALA A 40 -6.28 -18.47 -14.43
CA ALA A 40 -7.58 -18.82 -15.00
C ALA A 40 -8.74 -18.15 -14.23
N HIS A 41 -8.64 -18.14 -12.90
CA HIS A 41 -9.62 -17.48 -12.04
C HIS A 41 -9.58 -15.96 -12.17
N MET A 42 -8.39 -15.36 -12.21
CA MET A 42 -8.21 -13.93 -12.46
C MET A 42 -8.76 -13.53 -13.83
N LEU A 43 -8.51 -14.33 -14.88
CA LEU A 43 -9.03 -14.09 -16.22
C LEU A 43 -10.56 -14.11 -16.24
N LYS A 44 -11.17 -15.11 -15.59
CA LYS A 44 -12.62 -15.19 -15.46
C LYS A 44 -13.16 -13.95 -14.75
N ALA A 45 -12.60 -13.59 -13.60
CA ALA A 45 -13.01 -12.41 -12.83
C ALA A 45 -12.88 -11.11 -13.65
N TYR A 46 -11.83 -10.98 -14.45
CA TYR A 46 -11.64 -9.83 -15.35
C TYR A 46 -12.74 -9.75 -16.42
N LYS A 47 -13.06 -10.88 -17.08
CA LYS A 47 -14.13 -10.95 -18.09
C LYS A 47 -15.50 -10.62 -17.47
N ASP A 48 -15.84 -11.27 -16.36
CA ASP A 48 -17.11 -11.06 -15.64
C ASP A 48 -17.30 -9.58 -15.26
N LYS A 49 -16.22 -8.88 -14.88
CA LYS A 49 -16.25 -7.45 -14.56
C LYS A 49 -16.35 -6.55 -15.79
N LYS A 50 -15.65 -6.91 -16.86
CA LYS A 50 -15.70 -6.17 -18.13
C LYS A 50 -17.11 -6.17 -18.71
N GLU A 51 -17.81 -7.29 -18.63
CA GLU A 51 -19.22 -7.42 -19.04
C GLU A 51 -20.15 -6.53 -18.22
N LYS A 52 -19.85 -6.31 -16.94
CA LYS A 52 -20.61 -5.42 -16.04
C LYS A 52 -20.22 -3.95 -16.14
N GLY A 53 -19.27 -3.58 -17.00
CA GLY A 53 -18.72 -2.22 -17.07
C GLY A 53 -17.85 -1.81 -15.87
N LEU A 54 -17.52 -2.74 -14.97
CA LEU A 54 -16.72 -2.51 -13.76
C LEU A 54 -15.23 -2.75 -14.02
N VAL A 55 -14.69 -2.09 -15.06
CA VAL A 55 -13.31 -2.30 -15.48
C VAL A 55 -12.35 -1.57 -14.56
N HIS A 56 -11.65 -2.33 -13.72
CA HIS A 56 -10.46 -1.85 -13.02
C HIS A 56 -9.25 -2.05 -13.94
N SER A 57 -8.79 -0.98 -14.58
CA SER A 57 -7.70 -1.06 -15.55
C SER A 57 -6.33 -1.21 -14.89
N TYR A 58 -5.34 -1.60 -15.69
CA TYR A 58 -3.93 -1.58 -15.28
C TYR A 58 -3.51 -0.20 -14.75
N HIS A 59 -3.81 0.87 -15.50
CA HIS A 59 -3.46 2.23 -15.09
C HIS A 59 -4.13 2.61 -13.77
N GLY A 60 -5.37 2.18 -13.53
CA GLY A 60 -6.06 2.36 -12.26
C GLY A 60 -5.34 1.69 -11.08
N ARG A 61 -4.92 0.42 -11.25
CA ARG A 61 -4.12 -0.31 -10.24
C ARG A 61 -2.78 0.37 -9.96
N ALA A 62 -2.04 0.69 -11.02
CA ALA A 62 -0.73 1.31 -10.92
C ALA A 62 -0.81 2.68 -10.23
N PHE A 63 -1.81 3.48 -10.59
CA PHE A 63 -2.09 4.77 -9.95
C PHE A 63 -2.43 4.61 -8.46
N GLN A 64 -3.32 3.69 -8.10
CA GLN A 64 -3.71 3.46 -6.70
C GLN A 64 -2.53 2.99 -5.84
N ALA A 65 -1.76 2.00 -6.31
CA ALA A 65 -0.59 1.51 -5.58
C ALA A 65 0.49 2.60 -5.42
N SER A 66 0.73 3.38 -6.48
CA SER A 66 1.69 4.50 -6.44
C SER A 66 1.22 5.61 -5.50
N SER A 67 -0.07 5.94 -5.53
CA SER A 67 -0.67 6.93 -4.64
C SER A 67 -0.57 6.48 -3.18
N MET A 68 -0.88 5.22 -2.88
CA MET A 68 -0.76 4.67 -1.52
C MET A 68 0.67 4.76 -0.99
N ARG A 69 1.68 4.38 -1.78
CA ARG A 69 3.09 4.56 -1.41
C ARG A 69 3.39 6.03 -1.14
N TYR A 70 3.00 6.89 -2.07
CA TYR A 70 3.25 8.33 -1.99
C TYR A 70 2.63 8.96 -0.74
N TYR A 71 1.41 8.59 -0.37
CA TYR A 71 0.76 9.11 0.84
C TYR A 71 1.38 8.57 2.12
N TYR A 72 1.82 7.31 2.10
CA TYR A 72 2.42 6.69 3.26
C TYR A 72 3.80 7.26 3.58
N GLU A 73 4.59 7.55 2.55
CA GLU A 73 6.00 7.90 2.71
C GLU A 73 6.22 9.15 3.59
N PRO A 74 5.55 10.29 3.39
CA PRO A 74 5.68 11.44 4.28
C PRO A 74 5.25 11.15 5.72
N THR A 75 4.17 10.40 5.92
CA THR A 75 3.66 10.03 7.25
C THR A 75 4.67 9.14 7.99
N ALA A 76 5.16 8.09 7.33
CA ALA A 76 6.13 7.18 7.91
C ALA A 76 7.48 7.87 8.18
N VAL A 77 7.94 8.69 7.24
CA VAL A 77 9.16 9.50 7.37
C VAL A 77 9.05 10.48 8.52
N HIS A 78 7.90 11.12 8.70
CA HIS A 78 7.69 12.04 9.81
C HIS A 78 7.76 11.31 11.15
N HIS A 79 7.00 10.22 11.32
CA HIS A 79 6.92 9.56 12.62
C HIS A 79 8.18 8.73 12.95
N ASP A 80 8.87 8.16 11.97
CA ASP A 80 10.15 7.47 12.19
C ASP A 80 11.30 8.44 12.58
N ARG A 81 11.11 9.75 12.41
CA ARG A 81 12.14 10.80 12.59
C ARG A 81 11.82 11.84 13.68
N SER A 82 10.81 11.60 14.52
CA SER A 82 10.54 12.52 15.62
C SER A 82 11.68 12.44 16.65
N GLU A 83 12.00 13.57 17.28
CA GLU A 83 12.98 13.63 18.38
C GLU A 83 12.32 13.24 19.73
N GLU A 84 10.99 13.14 19.73
CA GLU A 84 10.15 12.86 20.90
C GLU A 84 9.87 11.36 21.08
N GLU A 85 9.85 10.59 19.98
CA GLU A 85 9.72 9.13 20.01
C GLU A 85 11.05 8.46 19.62
N PRO A 86 11.31 7.23 20.09
CA PRO A 86 12.43 6.45 19.58
C PRO A 86 12.36 6.37 18.05
N PRO A 87 13.46 6.61 17.32
CA PRO A 87 13.49 6.49 15.87
C PRO A 87 12.87 5.15 15.45
N TYR A 88 12.01 5.11 14.44
CA TYR A 88 11.33 3.88 14.01
C TYR A 88 10.24 3.33 14.96
N ALA A 89 9.71 4.13 15.89
CA ALA A 89 8.56 3.74 16.72
C ALA A 89 7.24 3.62 15.91
N TYR A 90 7.11 4.28 14.77
CA TYR A 90 5.87 4.28 13.99
C TYR A 90 5.60 2.94 13.32
N GLY A 91 4.45 2.34 13.65
CA GLY A 91 4.11 1.00 13.18
C GLY A 91 5.00 -0.10 13.79
N ARG A 92 5.68 0.18 14.92
CA ARG A 92 6.54 -0.78 15.64
C ARG A 92 5.81 -2.06 16.02
N ASP A 93 4.52 -1.95 16.31
CA ASP A 93 3.69 -3.06 16.75
C ASP A 93 3.52 -4.12 15.65
N GLY A 94 3.90 -3.80 14.41
CA GLY A 94 3.80 -4.69 13.28
C GLY A 94 2.35 -4.84 12.84
N GLY A 95 2.05 -4.41 11.62
CA GLY A 95 0.67 -4.42 11.19
C GLY A 95 0.50 -3.92 9.77
N VAL A 96 -0.76 -3.84 9.38
CA VAL A 96 -1.20 -3.27 8.12
C VAL A 96 -1.56 -1.81 8.35
N GLN A 97 -0.92 -0.93 7.58
CA GLN A 97 -1.19 0.49 7.61
C GLN A 97 -2.44 0.80 6.80
N MET A 98 -3.51 1.14 7.51
CA MET A 98 -4.80 1.48 6.94
C MET A 98 -4.76 2.94 6.52
N LEU A 99 -4.55 3.19 5.23
CA LEU A 99 -4.33 4.54 4.73
C LEU A 99 -5.62 5.31 4.58
N HIS A 100 -5.55 6.64 4.72
CA HIS A 100 -6.61 7.56 4.31
C HIS A 100 -6.08 8.53 3.24
N ILE A 101 -6.47 8.31 1.97
CA ILE A 101 -5.89 9.05 0.82
C ILE A 101 -6.18 10.56 0.84
N LEU A 102 -7.26 11.00 1.50
CA LEU A 102 -7.58 12.43 1.64
C LEU A 102 -7.01 13.03 2.94
N ARG A 103 -6.46 12.19 3.83
CA ARG A 103 -5.89 12.57 5.14
C ARG A 103 -4.72 11.67 5.46
N PRO A 104 -3.56 11.89 4.83
CA PRO A 104 -2.40 11.00 4.99
C PRO A 104 -1.96 10.82 6.45
N PHE A 105 -2.31 11.74 7.34
CA PHE A 105 -2.02 11.70 8.78
C PHE A 105 -3.09 11.02 9.63
N SER A 106 -4.27 10.70 9.08
CA SER A 106 -5.35 10.00 9.79
C SER A 106 -5.32 8.48 9.56
N GLY A 107 -4.22 7.95 9.02
CA GLY A 107 -4.02 6.51 8.93
C GLY A 107 -3.88 5.89 10.31
N HIS A 108 -4.21 4.61 10.43
CA HIS A 108 -3.97 3.84 11.65
C HIS A 108 -3.32 2.51 11.33
N VAL A 109 -2.60 1.96 12.31
CA VAL A 109 -2.03 0.61 12.23
C VAL A 109 -3.08 -0.38 12.70
N MET A 110 -3.41 -1.35 11.86
CA MET A 110 -4.18 -2.52 12.28
C MET A 110 -3.23 -3.70 12.52
N PRO A 111 -3.18 -4.29 13.72
CA PRO A 111 -2.37 -5.48 13.97
C PRO A 111 -2.74 -6.63 13.04
N LEU A 112 -1.77 -7.46 12.64
CA LEU A 112 -2.01 -8.54 11.68
C LEU A 112 -3.03 -9.56 12.19
N GLU A 113 -3.01 -9.85 13.48
CA GLU A 113 -3.96 -10.72 14.18
C GLU A 113 -5.40 -10.20 14.15
N VAL A 114 -5.60 -8.89 13.94
CA VAL A 114 -6.91 -8.28 13.75
C VAL A 114 -7.24 -8.16 12.26
N PHE A 115 -6.28 -7.75 11.43
CA PHE A 115 -6.46 -7.59 9.99
C PHE A 115 -6.83 -8.90 9.29
N ILE A 116 -6.13 -9.99 9.59
CA ILE A 116 -6.36 -11.29 8.96
C ILE A 116 -7.83 -11.73 9.11
N PRO A 117 -8.39 -11.89 10.33
CA PRO A 117 -9.78 -12.32 10.47
C PRO A 117 -10.79 -11.29 9.95
N THR A 118 -10.43 -10.01 9.91
CA THR A 118 -11.34 -8.93 9.44
C THR A 118 -11.42 -8.85 7.91
N ASP A 119 -10.30 -9.06 7.21
CA ASP A 119 -10.19 -8.81 5.78
C ASP A 119 -10.03 -10.07 4.92
N PHE A 120 -9.39 -11.14 5.43
CA PHE A 120 -9.21 -12.39 4.68
C PHE A 120 -10.52 -13.02 4.20
N PRO A 121 -11.63 -12.99 4.97
CA PRO A 121 -12.89 -13.57 4.50
C PRO A 121 -13.41 -12.97 3.19
N PHE A 122 -12.97 -11.77 2.82
CA PHE A 122 -13.35 -11.08 1.58
C PHE A 122 -12.36 -11.28 0.44
N VAL A 123 -11.20 -11.88 0.72
CA VAL A 123 -10.21 -12.21 -0.32
C VAL A 123 -10.74 -13.41 -1.12
N PRO A 124 -10.84 -13.31 -2.45
CA PRO A 124 -11.21 -14.46 -3.28
C PRO A 124 -10.31 -15.66 -2.97
N SER A 125 -10.88 -16.86 -2.87
CA SER A 125 -10.16 -18.07 -2.44
C SER A 125 -8.89 -18.33 -3.25
N TYR A 126 -8.92 -18.05 -4.55
CA TYR A 126 -7.76 -18.19 -5.44
C TYR A 126 -6.63 -17.18 -5.17
N LEU A 127 -6.86 -16.09 -4.42
CA LEU A 127 -5.85 -15.11 -4.02
C LEU A 127 -5.35 -15.29 -2.58
N VAL A 128 -5.98 -16.16 -1.78
CA VAL A 128 -5.56 -16.43 -0.41
C VAL A 128 -4.09 -16.90 -0.33
N PRO A 129 -3.59 -17.78 -1.22
CA PRO A 129 -2.17 -18.16 -1.23
C PRO A 129 -1.23 -16.96 -1.43
N ARG A 130 -1.53 -16.08 -2.40
CA ARG A 130 -0.77 -14.85 -2.64
C ARG A 130 -0.82 -13.87 -1.47
N MET A 131 -1.99 -13.70 -0.86
CA MET A 131 -2.13 -12.89 0.35
C MET A 131 -1.24 -13.40 1.49
N LYS A 132 -1.21 -14.72 1.71
CA LYS A 132 -0.31 -15.34 2.70
C LYS A 132 1.17 -15.13 2.34
N ALA A 133 1.53 -15.21 1.06
CA ALA A 133 2.89 -14.94 0.61
C ALA A 133 3.34 -13.49 0.91
N PHE A 134 2.44 -12.50 0.77
CA PHE A 134 2.72 -11.11 1.15
C PHE A 134 2.98 -10.98 2.66
N ILE A 135 2.14 -11.59 3.49
CA ILE A 135 2.31 -11.56 4.95
C ILE A 135 3.59 -12.28 5.38
N ASN A 136 3.90 -13.41 4.76
CA ASN A 136 5.13 -14.14 5.03
C ASN A 136 6.35 -13.29 4.68
N CYS A 137 6.36 -12.65 3.50
CA CYS A 137 7.44 -11.76 3.11
C CYS A 137 7.59 -10.57 4.08
N PHE A 138 6.48 -9.95 4.49
CA PHE A 138 6.48 -8.91 5.51
C PHE A 138 7.07 -9.39 6.84
N ASN A 139 6.67 -10.56 7.31
CA ASN A 139 7.15 -11.12 8.57
C ASN A 139 8.62 -11.50 8.50
N SER A 140 9.08 -12.10 7.40
CA SER A 140 10.48 -12.50 7.21
C SER A 140 11.43 -11.31 7.02
N ALA A 141 10.96 -10.21 6.43
CA ALA A 141 11.76 -9.01 6.23
C ALA A 141 11.92 -8.19 7.51
N ASN A 142 11.01 -8.34 8.47
CA ASN A 142 10.97 -7.58 9.71
C ASN A 142 11.49 -8.41 10.89
N GLY A 143 12.07 -7.75 11.90
CA GLY A 143 12.70 -8.41 13.05
C GLY A 143 11.70 -9.14 13.95
N THR A 144 12.19 -9.85 14.96
CA THR A 144 11.36 -10.66 15.87
C THR A 144 11.12 -10.00 17.24
N TYR A 145 11.69 -8.81 17.49
CA TYR A 145 11.56 -8.15 18.78
C TYR A 145 10.10 -7.75 19.07
N ARG A 146 9.57 -8.22 20.20
CA ARG A 146 8.24 -7.93 20.76
C ARG A 146 8.29 -7.53 22.24
N GLY A 147 9.48 -7.16 22.72
CA GLY A 147 9.66 -6.83 24.13
C GLY A 147 9.09 -5.46 24.50
N PRO A 148 8.86 -5.21 25.80
CA PRO A 148 8.33 -3.94 26.30
C PRO A 148 9.40 -2.84 26.37
N ASP A 149 10.67 -3.17 26.13
CA ASP A 149 11.77 -2.21 26.22
C ASP A 149 11.76 -1.31 24.97
N PRO A 150 11.39 -0.02 25.13
CA PRO A 150 11.25 0.91 24.02
C PRO A 150 12.58 1.27 23.36
N ALA A 151 13.73 0.89 23.94
CA ALA A 151 15.05 1.08 23.34
C ALA A 151 15.38 0.01 22.28
N GLN A 152 14.66 -1.12 22.26
CA GLN A 152 14.83 -2.17 21.25
C GLN A 152 13.71 -2.09 20.22
N ILE A 153 14.10 -1.98 18.96
CA ILE A 153 13.15 -1.70 17.87
C ILE A 153 13.18 -2.83 16.87
N ARG A 154 12.00 -3.36 16.56
CA ARG A 154 11.82 -4.37 15.53
C ARG A 154 12.37 -3.81 14.22
N SER A 155 13.26 -4.56 13.55
CA SER A 155 13.70 -4.14 12.22
C SER A 155 12.49 -4.07 11.28
N GLN A 156 12.44 -2.97 10.54
CA GLN A 156 11.24 -2.49 9.88
C GLN A 156 11.55 -2.31 8.38
N ASN A 157 12.09 -3.37 7.77
CA ASN A 157 12.54 -3.35 6.39
C ASN A 157 11.39 -3.41 5.37
N SER A 158 10.19 -3.80 5.81
CA SER A 158 9.00 -3.84 4.96
C SER A 158 7.76 -3.23 5.64
N ARG A 159 6.81 -2.77 4.83
CA ARG A 159 5.51 -2.24 5.26
C ARG A 159 4.37 -2.86 4.44
N LEU A 160 3.26 -3.15 5.10
CA LEU A 160 2.00 -3.50 4.44
C LEU A 160 1.08 -2.29 4.48
N LEU A 161 0.61 -1.84 3.32
CA LEU A 161 -0.34 -0.74 3.20
C LEU A 161 -1.64 -1.29 2.64
N PHE A 162 -2.77 -0.93 3.24
CA PHE A 162 -4.08 -1.33 2.77
C PHE A 162 -4.99 -0.13 2.55
N ARG A 163 -5.74 -0.17 1.44
CA ARG A 163 -6.80 0.79 1.14
C ARG A 163 -7.85 0.15 0.25
N SER A 164 -9.12 0.51 0.48
CA SER A 164 -10.17 0.26 -0.51
C SER A 164 -10.69 1.53 -1.15
N PHE A 165 -11.08 1.37 -2.40
CA PHE A 165 -11.56 2.41 -3.29
C PHE A 165 -12.94 1.99 -3.80
N PRO A 166 -13.97 2.83 -3.66
CA PRO A 166 -15.30 2.53 -4.20
C PRO A 166 -15.27 2.30 -5.71
N LEU A 167 -15.98 1.28 -6.17
CA LEU A 167 -16.22 0.97 -7.59
C LEU A 167 -17.69 0.56 -7.77
N GLY A 168 -18.58 1.55 -7.87
CA GLY A 168 -20.01 1.30 -7.94
C GLY A 168 -20.52 0.63 -6.66
N VAL A 169 -21.03 -0.60 -6.79
CA VAL A 169 -21.55 -1.40 -5.66
C VAL A 169 -20.48 -2.29 -5.00
N GLU A 170 -19.27 -2.33 -5.55
CA GLU A 170 -18.12 -3.06 -5.03
C GLU A 170 -17.08 -2.08 -4.47
N ASP A 171 -16.17 -2.61 -3.66
CA ASP A 171 -14.90 -1.96 -3.32
C ASP A 171 -13.77 -2.65 -4.08
N ILE A 172 -12.83 -1.87 -4.61
CA ILE A 172 -11.49 -2.33 -5.00
C ILE A 172 -10.60 -2.24 -3.75
N ASN A 173 -10.20 -3.38 -3.22
CA ASN A 173 -9.24 -3.48 -2.13
C ASN A 173 -7.83 -3.61 -2.71
N VAL A 174 -6.89 -2.84 -2.17
CA VAL A 174 -5.49 -2.82 -2.59
C VAL A 174 -4.62 -3.02 -1.36
N LEU A 175 -3.80 -4.07 -1.39
CA LEU A 175 -2.74 -4.31 -0.44
C LEU A 175 -1.39 -4.13 -1.15
N VAL A 176 -0.53 -3.27 -0.61
CA VAL A 176 0.80 -2.99 -1.14
C VAL A 176 1.84 -3.45 -0.14
N LEU A 177 2.77 -4.29 -0.59
CA LEU A 177 3.99 -4.63 0.13
C LEU A 177 5.10 -3.68 -0.31
N LEU A 178 5.54 -2.84 0.61
CA LEU A 178 6.68 -1.96 0.42
C LEU A 178 7.94 -2.56 1.04
N LYS A 179 9.06 -2.41 0.34
CA LYS A 179 10.40 -2.63 0.85
C LYS A 179 11.07 -1.29 1.09
N ARG A 180 11.61 -1.08 2.28
CA ARG A 180 12.40 0.09 2.62
C ARG A 180 13.72 0.06 1.85
N VAL A 181 14.12 1.21 1.33
CA VAL A 181 15.45 1.44 0.74
C VAL A 181 16.21 2.49 1.56
N PRO A 182 17.54 2.63 1.39
CA PRO A 182 18.29 3.70 2.04
C PRO A 182 17.63 5.05 1.77
N TYR A 183 17.39 5.81 2.84
CA TYR A 183 16.54 7.00 2.81
C TYR A 183 17.35 8.29 2.71
N VAL A 184 16.68 9.37 2.31
CA VAL A 184 17.25 10.73 2.34
C VAL A 184 16.90 11.41 3.67
N ALA A 185 17.92 11.71 4.48
CA ALA A 185 17.76 12.51 5.71
C ALA A 185 17.60 14.00 5.35
N PHE A 186 16.66 14.69 6.02
CA PHE A 186 16.47 16.13 5.85
C PHE A 186 16.93 16.86 7.11
N GLU A 187 17.63 17.97 6.92
CA GLU A 187 18.08 18.87 7.99
C GLU A 187 17.06 19.99 8.26
N GLY A 188 17.04 20.48 9.51
CA GLY A 188 16.20 21.59 9.98
C GLY A 188 15.31 21.23 11.18
N GLU A 189 14.51 22.18 11.66
CA GLU A 189 13.51 21.95 12.72
C GLU A 189 12.36 21.05 12.25
N HIS A 190 11.57 20.53 13.19
CA HIS A 190 10.49 19.57 12.95
C HIS A 190 9.58 19.94 11.77
N MET A 191 9.04 21.16 11.75
CA MET A 191 8.13 21.62 10.69
C MET A 191 8.83 21.74 9.33
N VAL A 192 10.13 22.06 9.32
CA VAL A 192 10.95 22.14 8.09
C VAL A 192 11.22 20.74 7.54
N LYS A 193 11.57 19.78 8.41
CA LYS A 193 11.72 18.36 8.06
C LYS A 193 10.41 17.81 7.49
N MET A 194 9.28 18.09 8.13
CA MET A 194 7.95 17.67 7.68
C MET A 194 7.60 18.27 6.32
N LYS A 195 7.80 19.58 6.14
CA LYS A 195 7.57 20.24 4.85
C LYS A 195 8.38 19.62 3.72
N LYS A 196 9.69 19.40 3.93
CA LYS A 196 10.58 18.74 2.96
C LYS A 196 10.19 17.27 2.67
N ALA A 197 9.64 16.57 3.66
CA ALA A 197 9.16 15.20 3.49
C ALA A 197 7.83 15.12 2.70
N CYS A 198 6.93 16.07 2.93
CA CYS A 198 5.59 16.10 2.32
C CYS A 198 5.55 16.77 0.94
N GLU A 199 6.42 17.74 0.69
CA GLU A 199 6.38 18.53 -0.54
C GLU A 199 7.32 17.95 -1.60
N PHE A 200 6.76 17.19 -2.53
CA PHE A 200 7.54 16.59 -3.62
C PHE A 200 8.25 17.61 -4.52
N ALA A 201 7.75 18.85 -4.59
CA ALA A 201 8.43 19.94 -5.29
C ALA A 201 9.83 20.22 -4.70
N PHE A 202 10.01 20.05 -3.39
CA PHE A 202 11.31 20.20 -2.72
C PHE A 202 12.20 18.96 -2.84
N ARG A 203 11.59 17.79 -2.99
CA ARG A 203 12.27 16.54 -3.30
C ARG A 203 12.78 16.51 -4.75
N GLY A 204 12.09 17.21 -5.65
CA GLY A 204 12.41 17.30 -7.07
C GLY A 204 12.08 16.01 -7.83
N PRO A 205 12.07 16.05 -9.18
CA PRO A 205 11.70 14.90 -10.02
C PRO A 205 12.68 13.72 -9.92
N GLN A 206 13.85 13.94 -9.35
CA GLN A 206 14.91 12.93 -9.16
C GLN A 206 14.93 12.33 -7.75
N ALA A 207 14.04 12.76 -6.85
CA ALA A 207 14.00 12.20 -5.51
C ALA A 207 13.66 10.72 -5.56
N ARG A 208 14.51 9.95 -4.89
CA ARG A 208 14.31 8.52 -4.69
C ARG A 208 13.29 8.36 -3.57
N SER A 209 12.26 7.55 -3.84
CA SER A 209 11.33 7.13 -2.80
C SER A 209 12.10 6.31 -1.76
N ASP A 210 11.80 6.54 -0.49
CA ASP A 210 12.31 5.78 0.66
C ASP A 210 11.76 4.33 0.68
N TYR A 211 10.82 4.02 -0.24
CA TYR A 211 10.22 2.71 -0.41
C TYR A 211 10.10 2.27 -1.88
N LEU A 212 10.38 0.99 -2.12
CA LEU A 212 10.06 0.31 -3.37
C LEU A 212 8.80 -0.52 -3.20
N VAL A 213 7.93 -0.51 -4.21
CA VAL A 213 6.81 -1.45 -4.26
C VAL A 213 7.35 -2.82 -4.62
N GLN A 214 7.36 -3.73 -3.65
CA GLN A 214 7.79 -5.11 -3.85
C GLN A 214 6.66 -5.97 -4.44
N GLY A 215 5.41 -5.63 -4.12
CA GLY A 215 4.24 -6.26 -4.71
C GLY A 215 2.96 -5.47 -4.43
N ALA A 216 1.97 -5.63 -5.30
CA ALA A 216 0.62 -5.11 -5.11
C ALA A 216 -0.40 -6.22 -5.38
N LEU A 217 -1.34 -6.40 -4.47
CA LEU A 217 -2.47 -7.31 -4.57
C LEU A 217 -3.75 -6.48 -4.64
N SER A 218 -4.53 -6.67 -5.71
CA SER A 218 -5.84 -6.03 -5.86
C SER A 218 -6.93 -7.07 -6.02
N TYR A 219 -8.05 -6.87 -5.33
CA TYR A 219 -9.24 -7.72 -5.42
C TYR A 219 -10.49 -6.88 -5.17
N THR A 220 -11.66 -7.35 -5.60
CA THR A 220 -12.91 -6.68 -5.23
C THR A 220 -13.67 -7.45 -4.15
N SER A 221 -14.45 -6.70 -3.39
CA SER A 221 -15.40 -7.22 -2.40
C SER A 221 -16.70 -6.42 -2.50
N PRO A 222 -17.81 -6.89 -1.89
CA PRO A 222 -18.95 -6.03 -1.64
C PRO A 222 -18.52 -4.73 -0.95
N ASN A 223 -19.21 -3.63 -1.24
CA ASN A 223 -18.93 -2.33 -0.61
C ASN A 223 -19.01 -2.44 0.92
N ARG A 224 -17.94 -2.03 1.60
CA ARG A 224 -17.85 -2.01 3.05
C ARG A 224 -18.13 -0.57 3.52
N LYS A 225 -19.03 -0.41 4.49
CA LYS A 225 -19.45 0.89 5.06
C LYS A 225 -18.30 1.79 5.55
N TRP A 226 -17.07 1.30 5.72
CA TRP A 226 -15.92 2.15 6.03
C TRP A 226 -15.57 3.16 4.91
N ALA A 227 -15.93 2.88 3.65
CA ALA A 227 -15.85 3.86 2.56
C ALA A 227 -16.82 5.05 2.76
N SER A 228 -17.82 4.88 3.63
CA SER A 228 -18.80 5.90 3.99
C SER A 228 -18.48 6.65 5.29
N PHE A 229 -17.21 6.61 5.75
CA PHE A 229 -16.75 7.45 6.87
C PHE A 229 -17.04 8.93 6.53
N LYS A 230 -18.17 9.45 7.00
CA LYS A 230 -18.46 10.87 7.01
C LYS A 230 -17.58 11.45 8.10
N PRO A 231 -16.62 12.31 7.75
CA PRO A 231 -15.78 12.88 8.77
C PRO A 231 -16.57 13.88 9.62
N ILE A 232 -16.40 13.79 10.93
CA ILE A 232 -16.38 14.99 11.74
C ILE A 232 -15.05 15.66 11.37
N LEU A 233 -15.12 16.78 10.65
CA LEU A 233 -13.95 17.56 10.24
C LEU A 233 -13.56 18.45 11.42
N PRO A 234 -12.36 18.32 12.00
CA PRO A 234 -11.77 19.46 12.65
C PRO A 234 -11.34 20.48 11.59
N THR A 235 -11.56 21.75 11.87
CA THR A 235 -11.23 22.84 10.94
C THR A 235 -9.73 22.99 10.77
N PHE A 236 -9.30 23.65 9.69
CA PHE A 236 -7.88 23.92 9.44
C PHE A 236 -7.23 24.75 10.58
N SER A 237 -8.02 25.57 11.29
CA SER A 237 -7.56 26.31 12.48
C SER A 237 -7.28 25.38 13.67
N GLU A 238 -8.10 24.34 13.87
CA GLU A 238 -7.88 23.32 14.91
C GLU A 238 -6.65 22.46 14.64
N LEU A 239 -6.30 22.23 13.38
CA LEU A 239 -5.11 21.46 12.98
C LEU A 239 -3.80 22.28 13.03
N THR A 240 -3.89 23.61 12.98
CA THR A 240 -2.71 24.49 12.90
C THR A 240 -2.46 25.27 14.18
N GLY A 241 -3.38 25.27 15.14
CA GLY A 241 -3.27 26.06 16.36
C GLY A 241 -3.26 27.58 16.12
N ILE A 242 -3.50 28.01 14.87
CA ILE A 242 -3.63 29.42 14.52
C ILE A 242 -5.08 29.79 14.80
N GLY A 243 -5.32 30.26 16.02
CA GLY A 243 -6.61 30.86 16.38
C GLY A 243 -6.96 31.96 15.39
N GLU A 244 -8.22 32.04 14.99
CA GLU A 244 -8.78 33.17 14.25
C GLU A 244 -8.69 34.41 15.14
N GLY A 245 -7.54 35.08 15.08
CA GLY A 245 -7.32 36.36 15.70
C GLY A 245 -7.92 37.47 14.85
N GLY A 246 -8.91 38.16 15.42
CA GLY A 246 -9.12 39.57 15.14
C GLY A 246 -10.14 39.89 14.05
N SER A 247 -11.37 40.12 14.52
CA SER A 247 -12.32 41.07 13.93
C SER A 247 -11.61 42.31 13.37
N LEU A 248 -11.58 42.46 12.05
CA LEU A 248 -11.45 43.76 11.40
C LEU A 248 -12.82 44.44 11.50
N GLY A 249 -12.99 45.21 12.58
CA GLY A 249 -14.01 46.23 12.66
C GLY A 249 -13.57 47.45 11.87
N ASP A 250 -14.48 47.92 11.00
CA ASP A 250 -14.71 49.28 10.55
C ASP A 250 -13.53 50.28 10.52
N ILE A 251 -12.98 50.51 9.32
CA ILE A 251 -12.83 51.85 8.69
C ILE A 251 -13.02 51.68 7.17
#